data_AF-A0A7U6KM18-F1
#
_entry.id   AF-A0A7U6KM18-F1
#
_cell.length_a   1.000
_cell.length_b   1.000
_cell.length_c   1.000
_cell.angle_alpha   90.00
_cell.angle_beta   90.00
_cell.angle_gamma   90.00
#
_symmetry.space_group_name_H-M   'P 1'
#
loop_
_entity.id
_entity.type
_entity.pdbx_description
1 polymer ?
#
loop_
_entity_poly.entity_id
_entity_poly.type
_entity_poly.pdbx_seq_one_letter_code
_entity_poly.pdbx_strand_id
1 'polypeptide(L)'
;MTVDRFYHTPSQSNSPMEPHATLAHWEGDKLVLYTSNQMLASCKQQVMDALDLNEDQVQLIAHYVGGGFGSKLGIAPESIAAAIAAKDLGRPVLITMTRSQVMETTVRRSNTRQRIAIGANNDGVIDTLIHDTISSNLPGEAFFEPTALSTHHLYRGKNRRVNYEMVDMNQVLSGSMRAPGEAVGMIALECAMDELATQLDIDPVELRRRNEPEQDPSKDIPFSTRQLIACMEQGAEHFGWSERNAKPASQLEGDWWIGTGMAAAARGNQLQPSEARATLQVDESKALGIKAVIETDMTDIGTGSYTVFSQVAADLLGLPIDHVEMKLGDTASPPASGSGGSWGAASGGSGVYLACEQLREMLAEKVGLYPDNIQLDNGQIKKTGEHALTAMEAAKRAANHLLTALLISYRKPQGFHYQDSQHHKSMILIIQSLMRLRMWSLTMTSKKSLPKAR
;
A
#
# COMPACT_ATOMS: atom_id res chain seq x y z
N MET A 1 9.53 -38.90 -2.81
CA MET A 1 10.66 -38.34 -2.04
C MET A 1 10.14 -37.41 -0.95
N THR A 2 10.90 -37.26 0.14
CA THR A 2 10.53 -36.37 1.25
C THR A 2 11.72 -35.54 1.71
N VAL A 3 11.54 -34.22 1.77
CA VAL A 3 12.41 -33.33 2.57
C VAL A 3 11.71 -33.10 3.90
N ASP A 4 12.44 -33.16 5.02
CA ASP A 4 11.97 -32.78 6.37
C ASP A 4 13.15 -32.19 7.13
N ARG A 5 13.13 -30.88 7.35
CA ARG A 5 14.27 -30.09 7.84
C ARG A 5 13.82 -28.99 8.78
N PHE A 6 14.72 -28.64 9.69
CA PHE A 6 14.59 -27.46 10.54
C PHE A 6 15.55 -26.37 10.07
N TYR A 7 15.02 -25.17 9.85
CA TYR A 7 15.76 -23.96 9.54
C TYR A 7 15.60 -22.97 10.69
N HIS A 8 16.64 -22.19 10.93
CA HIS A 8 16.67 -21.20 11.99
C HIS A 8 17.13 -19.86 11.42
N THR A 9 16.48 -18.77 11.83
CA THR A 9 16.97 -17.42 11.54
C THR A 9 17.23 -16.69 12.86
N PRO A 10 18.37 -15.98 12.98
CA PRO A 10 18.65 -15.19 14.18
C PRO A 10 17.72 -13.97 14.26
N SER A 11 17.64 -13.37 15.43
CA SER A 11 17.05 -12.04 15.61
C SER A 11 17.81 -11.02 14.76
N GLN A 12 17.11 -10.03 14.23
CA GLN A 12 17.70 -8.97 13.42
C GLN A 12 17.25 -7.60 13.92
N SER A 13 18.14 -6.62 13.85
CA SER A 13 17.81 -5.21 14.07
C SER A 13 17.58 -4.53 12.72
N ASN A 14 16.59 -3.65 12.66
CA ASN A 14 16.29 -2.84 11.48
C ASN A 14 17.44 -1.88 11.13
N SER A 15 18.19 -1.45 12.14
CA SER A 15 19.39 -0.62 12.06
C SER A 15 19.31 0.54 11.04
N PRO A 16 18.25 1.39 11.05
CA PRO A 16 18.22 2.57 10.20
C PRO A 16 19.37 3.51 10.56
N MET A 17 19.95 4.19 9.56
CA MET A 17 21.12 5.06 9.78
C MET A 17 20.80 6.23 10.70
N GLU A 18 19.60 6.81 10.56
CA GLU A 18 19.06 7.76 11.52
C GLU A 18 18.48 7.02 12.74
N PRO A 19 19.01 7.24 13.96
CA PRO A 19 18.40 6.75 15.19
C PRO A 19 16.97 7.28 15.36
N HIS A 20 16.19 6.60 16.21
CA HIS A 20 14.93 7.16 16.69
C HIS A 20 15.18 8.46 17.46
N ALA A 21 14.43 9.49 17.11
CA ALA A 21 14.59 10.83 17.64
C ALA A 21 13.24 11.57 17.60
N THR A 22 13.01 12.42 18.59
CA THR A 22 11.82 13.27 18.64
C THR A 22 12.18 14.61 19.27
N LEU A 23 11.82 15.70 18.59
CA LEU A 23 11.74 17.03 19.17
C LEU A 23 10.28 17.31 19.52
N ALA A 24 10.01 17.53 20.80
CA ALA A 24 8.69 17.85 21.31
C ALA A 24 8.62 19.31 21.77
N HIS A 25 7.50 19.97 21.52
CA HIS A 25 7.16 21.24 22.16
C HIS A 25 5.65 21.38 22.38
N TRP A 26 5.28 22.21 23.36
CA TRP A 26 3.88 22.51 23.69
C TRP A 26 3.54 23.96 23.35
N GLU A 27 2.39 24.15 22.69
CA GLU A 27 1.77 25.44 22.40
C GLU A 27 0.45 25.51 23.19
N GLY A 28 0.51 26.03 24.43
CA GLY A 28 -0.60 25.86 25.37
C GLY A 28 -0.83 24.37 25.63
N ASP A 29 -2.02 23.87 25.30
CA ASP A 29 -2.40 22.46 25.47
C ASP A 29 -2.16 21.59 24.23
N LYS A 30 -1.58 22.14 23.17
CA LYS A 30 -1.26 21.42 21.93
C LYS A 30 0.18 20.93 21.93
N LEU A 31 0.37 19.62 21.80
CA LEU A 31 1.65 18.95 21.59
C LEU A 31 1.97 18.87 20.10
N VAL A 32 3.16 19.35 19.73
CA VAL A 32 3.73 19.11 18.40
C VAL A 32 5.01 18.29 18.53
N LEU A 33 5.08 17.22 17.75
CA LEU A 33 6.22 16.30 17.68
C LEU A 33 6.83 16.35 16.28
N TYR A 34 8.07 16.81 16.19
CA TYR A 34 8.93 16.52 15.05
C TYR A 34 9.57 15.16 15.28
N THR A 35 9.17 14.17 14.51
CA THR A 35 9.45 12.75 14.77
C THR A 35 9.98 12.05 13.53
N SER A 36 10.55 10.87 13.75
CA SER A 36 11.01 9.96 12.72
C SER A 36 10.10 8.73 12.68
N ASN A 37 8.89 8.88 12.13
CA ASN A 37 7.88 7.81 12.05
C ASN A 37 7.42 7.53 10.61
N GLN A 38 7.03 6.28 10.34
CA GLN A 38 6.55 5.76 9.06
C GLN A 38 5.03 5.85 8.90
N MET A 39 4.25 5.88 9.98
CA MET A 39 2.79 5.87 9.93
C MET A 39 2.23 6.92 10.89
N LEU A 40 2.10 8.16 10.41
CA LEU A 40 1.76 9.29 11.27
C LEU A 40 0.37 9.19 11.89
N ALA A 41 -0.66 8.81 11.14
CA ALA A 41 -2.00 8.61 11.69
C ALA A 41 -2.02 7.60 12.85
N SER A 42 -1.34 6.45 12.70
CA SER A 42 -1.25 5.44 13.77
C SER A 42 -0.39 5.92 14.94
N CYS A 43 0.74 6.60 14.67
CA CYS A 43 1.60 7.15 15.71
C CYS A 43 0.89 8.25 16.51
N LYS A 44 0.08 9.09 15.85
CA LYS A 44 -0.74 10.12 16.49
C LYS A 44 -1.73 9.48 17.47
N GLN A 45 -2.39 8.39 17.08
CA GLN A 45 -3.24 7.62 18.00
C GLN A 45 -2.46 7.10 19.21
N GLN A 46 -1.29 6.51 19.01
CA GLN A 46 -0.46 6.01 20.11
C GLN A 46 -0.03 7.13 21.08
N VAL A 47 0.26 8.33 20.57
CA VAL A 47 0.59 9.50 21.41
C VAL A 47 -0.63 9.97 22.20
N MET A 48 -1.79 10.03 21.56
CA MET A 48 -3.05 10.39 22.24
C MET A 48 -3.35 9.41 23.38
N ASP A 49 -3.27 8.11 23.12
CA ASP A 49 -3.54 7.07 24.11
C ASP A 49 -2.53 7.12 25.27
N ALA A 50 -1.25 7.36 24.97
CA ALA A 50 -0.18 7.38 25.97
C ALA A 50 -0.22 8.61 26.89
N LEU A 51 -0.75 9.74 26.42
CA LEU A 51 -0.73 11.03 27.13
C LEU A 51 -2.13 11.53 27.51
N ASP A 52 -3.18 10.79 27.19
CA ASP A 52 -4.59 11.15 27.41
C ASP A 52 -4.93 12.52 26.76
N LEU A 53 -4.63 12.64 25.46
CA LEU A 53 -4.83 13.84 24.66
C LEU A 53 -5.90 13.64 23.58
N ASN A 54 -6.62 14.71 23.24
CA ASN A 54 -7.55 14.71 22.13
C ASN A 54 -6.85 14.93 20.78
N GLU A 55 -7.56 14.61 19.68
CA GLU A 55 -7.02 14.66 18.31
C GLU A 55 -6.53 16.05 17.88
N ASP A 56 -7.22 17.12 18.30
CA ASP A 56 -6.85 18.50 18.02
C ASP A 56 -5.66 18.99 18.86
N GLN A 57 -5.30 18.25 19.91
CA GLN A 57 -4.17 18.56 20.78
C GLN A 57 -2.86 17.94 20.34
N VAL A 58 -2.84 17.11 19.28
CA VAL A 58 -1.62 16.40 18.84
C VAL A 58 -1.34 16.65 17.36
N GLN A 59 -0.12 17.07 17.04
CA GLN A 59 0.38 17.15 15.68
C GLN A 59 1.74 16.45 15.57
N LEU A 60 1.86 15.51 14.64
CA LEU A 60 3.13 14.87 14.28
C LEU A 60 3.61 15.38 12.93
N ILE A 61 4.91 15.63 12.84
CA ILE A 61 5.61 16.11 11.65
C ILE A 61 6.84 15.22 11.40
N ALA A 62 6.90 14.59 10.22
CA ALA A 62 7.99 13.73 9.77
C ALA A 62 8.25 13.93 8.27
N HIS A 63 8.67 15.15 7.88
CA HIS A 63 8.95 15.48 6.48
C HIS A 63 9.99 14.55 5.85
N TYR A 64 11.05 14.21 6.60
CA TYR A 64 12.11 13.34 6.14
C TYR A 64 12.43 12.30 7.20
N VAL A 65 12.56 11.04 6.79
CA VAL A 65 12.89 9.93 7.69
C VAL A 65 14.09 9.19 7.11
N GLY A 66 15.18 9.10 7.87
CA GLY A 66 16.46 8.48 7.49
C GLY A 66 16.45 6.95 7.54
N GLY A 67 15.39 6.37 6.97
CA GLY A 67 15.09 4.94 7.00
C GLY A 67 14.37 4.52 8.28
N GLY A 68 13.48 3.52 8.15
CA GLY A 68 12.81 2.88 9.28
C GLY A 68 12.79 1.35 9.18
N PHE A 69 12.62 0.83 7.97
CA PHE A 69 12.65 -0.61 7.67
C PHE A 69 11.73 -1.45 8.57
N GLY A 70 10.66 -0.86 9.13
CA GLY A 70 9.71 -1.48 10.04
C GLY A 70 9.80 -1.00 11.50
N SER A 71 10.96 -0.47 11.93
CA SER A 71 11.18 -0.05 13.32
C SER A 71 10.51 1.27 13.70
N LYS A 72 10.06 2.04 12.71
CA LYS A 72 9.46 3.36 12.90
C LYS A 72 7.96 3.35 12.53
N LEU A 73 7.33 2.18 12.44
CA LEU A 73 5.87 2.06 12.17
C LEU A 73 5.02 2.57 13.34
N GLY A 74 5.50 2.43 14.57
CA GLY A 74 4.91 3.01 15.77
C GLY A 74 5.84 4.03 16.41
N ILE A 75 5.37 4.66 17.48
CA ILE A 75 6.21 5.51 18.33
C ILE A 75 7.20 4.65 19.13
N ALA A 76 8.28 5.26 19.55
CA ALA A 76 9.23 4.66 20.47
C ALA A 76 9.32 5.50 21.77
N PRO A 77 9.96 4.98 22.84
CA PRO A 77 9.91 5.61 24.16
C PRO A 77 10.41 7.06 24.20
N GLU A 78 11.30 7.44 23.27
CA GLU A 78 11.81 8.80 23.16
C GLU A 78 10.72 9.82 22.86
N SER A 79 9.70 9.46 22.09
CA SER A 79 8.64 10.40 21.70
C SER A 79 7.83 10.84 22.92
N ILE A 80 7.46 9.89 23.77
CA ILE A 80 6.69 10.15 25.00
C ILE A 80 7.57 10.83 26.06
N ALA A 81 8.82 10.38 26.22
CA ALA A 81 9.76 11.01 27.15
C ALA A 81 10.01 12.48 26.78
N ALA A 82 10.18 12.79 25.49
CA ALA A 82 10.36 14.16 25.02
C ALA A 82 9.11 15.01 25.28
N ALA A 83 7.92 14.47 25.02
CA ALA A 83 6.66 15.16 25.26
C ALA A 83 6.46 15.54 26.74
N ILE A 84 6.67 14.58 27.66
CA ILE A 84 6.54 14.81 29.10
C ILE A 84 7.58 15.85 29.56
N ALA A 85 8.85 15.65 29.19
CA ALA A 85 9.92 16.57 29.58
C ALA A 85 9.68 18.00 29.05
N ALA A 86 9.21 18.14 27.81
CA ALA A 86 8.88 19.44 27.24
C ALA A 86 7.75 20.15 27.99
N LYS A 87 6.76 19.39 28.48
CA LYS A 87 5.64 19.91 29.29
C LYS A 87 6.14 20.43 30.63
N ASP A 88 6.88 19.60 31.35
CA ASP A 88 7.36 19.90 32.70
C ASP A 88 8.36 21.07 32.72
N LEU A 89 9.19 21.18 31.69
CA LEU A 89 10.19 22.25 31.58
C LEU A 89 9.63 23.54 30.95
N GLY A 90 8.46 23.49 30.31
CA GLY A 90 7.89 24.60 29.55
C GLY A 90 8.76 25.06 28.38
N ARG A 91 9.54 24.16 27.78
CA ARG A 91 10.50 24.46 26.69
C ARG A 91 10.60 23.29 25.70
N PRO A 92 10.97 23.54 24.43
CA PRO A 92 11.22 22.45 23.49
C PRO A 92 12.31 21.48 23.96
N VAL A 93 12.09 20.18 23.81
CA VAL A 93 13.03 19.11 24.18
C VAL A 93 13.26 18.17 23.01
N LEU A 94 14.52 18.01 22.61
CA LEU A 94 14.97 17.01 21.65
C LEU A 94 15.56 15.81 22.41
N ILE A 95 15.02 14.63 22.14
CA ILE A 95 15.64 13.36 22.53
C ILE A 95 16.07 12.63 21.26
N THR A 96 17.35 12.29 21.20
CA THR A 96 17.92 11.42 20.16
C THR A 96 18.47 10.19 20.85
N MET A 97 18.00 9.02 20.47
CA MET A 97 18.50 7.76 21.03
C MET A 97 19.93 7.50 20.56
N THR A 98 20.77 7.00 21.46
CA THR A 98 22.06 6.43 21.08
C THR A 98 21.84 5.14 20.28
N ARG A 99 22.83 4.72 19.48
CA ARG A 99 22.72 3.49 18.69
C ARG A 99 22.43 2.26 19.56
N SER A 100 23.05 2.15 20.73
CA SER A 100 22.80 1.04 21.66
C SER A 100 21.37 1.06 22.20
N GLN A 101 20.84 2.23 22.58
CA GLN A 101 19.45 2.36 23.01
C GLN A 101 18.47 1.92 21.91
N VAL A 102 18.72 2.27 20.64
CA VAL A 102 17.89 1.79 19.53
C VAL A 102 17.83 0.25 19.50
N MET A 103 18.95 -0.44 19.71
CA MET A 103 19.00 -1.91 19.72
C MET A 103 18.28 -2.52 20.93
N GLU A 104 18.23 -1.80 22.05
CA GLU A 104 17.75 -2.31 23.33
C GLU A 104 16.27 -1.99 23.61
N THR A 105 15.74 -0.90 23.04
CA THR A 105 14.44 -0.35 23.48
C THR A 105 13.47 -0.01 22.34
N THR A 106 13.76 -0.42 21.11
CA THR A 106 12.82 -0.28 19.99
C THR A 106 12.21 -1.64 19.64
N VAL A 107 12.46 -2.16 18.45
CA VAL A 107 11.98 -3.48 18.01
C VAL A 107 13.07 -4.27 17.32
N ARG A 108 12.92 -5.59 17.33
CA ARG A 108 13.70 -6.54 16.52
C ARG A 108 12.78 -7.35 15.62
N ARG A 109 13.32 -7.91 14.54
CA ARG A 109 12.71 -9.12 13.96
C ARG A 109 12.94 -10.28 14.93
N SER A 110 11.91 -11.06 15.21
CA SER A 110 12.04 -12.27 16.02
C SER A 110 13.01 -13.26 15.37
N ASN A 111 13.81 -13.95 16.19
CA ASN A 111 14.40 -15.23 15.80
C ASN A 111 13.29 -16.24 15.49
N THR A 112 13.58 -17.18 14.59
CA THR A 112 12.59 -18.16 14.14
C THR A 112 13.18 -19.56 14.15
N ARG A 113 12.32 -20.55 14.40
CA ARG A 113 12.56 -21.96 14.12
C ARG A 113 11.45 -22.46 13.21
N GLN A 114 11.83 -23.04 12.09
CA GLN A 114 10.90 -23.36 11.00
C GLN A 114 11.15 -24.81 10.58
N ARG A 115 10.13 -25.67 10.72
CA ARG A 115 10.17 -27.02 10.13
C ARG A 115 9.49 -26.97 8.78
N ILE A 116 10.22 -27.35 7.73
CA ILE A 116 9.64 -27.56 6.39
C ILE A 116 9.67 -29.05 6.10
N ALA A 117 8.50 -29.60 5.75
CA ALA A 117 8.43 -30.93 5.15
C ALA A 117 7.71 -30.90 3.81
N ILE A 118 8.32 -31.48 2.78
CA ILE A 118 7.83 -31.52 1.40
C ILE A 118 7.73 -32.97 0.94
N GLY A 119 6.55 -33.39 0.51
CA GLY A 119 6.32 -34.69 -0.15
C GLY A 119 6.08 -34.49 -1.63
N ALA A 120 6.92 -35.09 -2.48
CA ALA A 120 6.83 -35.00 -3.94
C ALA A 120 7.00 -36.36 -4.63
N ASN A 121 6.46 -36.48 -5.85
CA ASN A 121 6.72 -37.63 -6.71
C ASN A 121 8.12 -37.57 -7.35
N ASN A 122 8.51 -38.59 -8.14
CA ASN A 122 9.83 -38.64 -8.80
C ASN A 122 10.00 -37.57 -9.89
N ASP A 123 8.90 -37.04 -10.43
CA ASP A 123 8.91 -35.92 -11.37
C ASP A 123 9.03 -34.56 -10.66
N GLY A 124 9.19 -34.53 -9.34
CA GLY A 124 9.31 -33.31 -8.56
C GLY A 124 8.00 -32.54 -8.38
N VAL A 125 6.84 -33.15 -8.64
CA VAL A 125 5.54 -32.53 -8.38
C VAL A 125 5.17 -32.71 -6.91
N ILE A 126 4.98 -31.60 -6.20
CA ILE A 126 4.66 -31.54 -4.77
C ILE A 126 3.19 -31.89 -4.53
N ASP A 127 2.95 -32.86 -3.65
CA ASP A 127 1.62 -33.22 -3.15
C ASP A 127 1.39 -32.71 -1.72
N THR A 128 2.40 -32.79 -0.86
CA THR A 128 2.31 -32.41 0.56
C THR A 128 3.29 -31.30 0.90
N LEU A 129 2.83 -30.27 1.61
CA LEU A 129 3.66 -29.16 2.10
C LEU A 129 3.29 -28.81 3.55
N ILE A 130 4.25 -28.97 4.46
CA ILE A 130 4.11 -28.67 5.89
C ILE A 130 5.12 -27.59 6.26
N HIS A 131 4.64 -26.53 6.91
CA HIS A 131 5.47 -25.48 7.49
C HIS A 131 4.99 -25.20 8.92
N ASP A 132 5.70 -25.75 9.91
CA ASP A 132 5.48 -25.44 11.33
C ASP A 132 6.49 -24.39 11.78
N THR A 133 6.02 -23.30 12.39
CA THR A 133 6.85 -22.14 12.72
C THR A 133 6.75 -21.80 14.19
N ILE A 134 7.89 -21.41 14.78
CA ILE A 134 7.99 -20.91 16.15
C ILE A 134 8.71 -19.56 16.10
N SER A 135 8.09 -18.54 16.67
CA SER A 135 8.67 -17.21 16.88
C SER A 135 8.55 -16.80 18.35
N SER A 136 9.15 -15.67 18.73
CA SER A 136 9.18 -15.18 20.10
C SER A 136 8.74 -13.73 20.20
N ASN A 137 8.04 -13.37 21.27
CA ASN A 137 7.78 -11.98 21.62
C ASN A 137 7.72 -11.80 23.16
N LEU A 138 7.57 -10.57 23.62
CA LEU A 138 7.32 -10.26 25.03
C LEU A 138 5.99 -10.88 25.50
N PRO A 139 5.89 -11.26 26.79
CA PRO A 139 4.63 -11.75 27.35
C PRO A 139 3.49 -10.74 27.14
N GLY A 140 2.36 -11.23 26.61
CA GLY A 140 1.16 -10.42 26.39
C GLY A 140 1.11 -9.65 25.06
N GLU A 141 2.19 -9.66 24.27
CA GLU A 141 2.19 -9.09 22.92
C GLU A 141 1.46 -10.00 21.92
N ALA A 142 0.67 -9.40 21.03
CA ALA A 142 -0.09 -10.14 20.02
C ALA A 142 0.67 -10.34 18.70
N PHE A 143 1.69 -9.52 18.43
CA PHE A 143 2.45 -9.61 17.21
C PHE A 143 3.36 -10.86 17.22
N PHE A 144 3.30 -11.66 16.15
CA PHE A 144 4.22 -12.76 15.89
C PHE A 144 4.86 -12.56 14.51
N GLU A 145 6.03 -13.17 14.28
CA GLU A 145 6.66 -13.16 12.95
C GLU A 145 5.99 -14.21 12.04
N PRO A 146 5.25 -13.83 10.99
CA PRO A 146 4.41 -14.76 10.25
C PRO A 146 5.19 -15.48 9.14
N THR A 147 6.16 -16.33 9.49
CA THR A 147 7.14 -16.85 8.52
C THR A 147 6.56 -17.75 7.42
N ALA A 148 5.42 -18.40 7.65
CA ALA A 148 4.81 -19.26 6.65
C ALA A 148 3.87 -18.56 5.64
N LEU A 149 3.85 -17.21 5.59
CA LEU A 149 2.98 -16.46 4.67
C LEU A 149 3.12 -16.94 3.21
N SER A 150 4.35 -17.03 2.71
CA SER A 150 4.62 -17.43 1.32
C SER A 150 4.29 -18.90 1.06
N THR A 151 4.35 -19.74 2.09
CA THR A 151 3.91 -21.15 2.00
C THR A 151 2.46 -21.26 1.61
N HIS A 152 1.60 -20.25 1.83
CA HIS A 152 0.21 -20.34 1.40
C HIS A 152 0.05 -20.35 -0.13
N HIS A 153 0.91 -19.63 -0.86
CA HIS A 153 0.64 -19.26 -2.26
C HIS A 153 1.82 -19.45 -3.22
N LEU A 154 3.04 -19.76 -2.75
CA LEU A 154 4.22 -19.80 -3.61
C LEU A 154 4.23 -21.07 -4.47
N TYR A 155 3.97 -22.25 -3.89
CA TYR A 155 3.98 -23.53 -4.59
C TYR A 155 2.70 -24.34 -4.36
N ARG A 156 2.42 -25.24 -5.31
CA ARG A 156 1.34 -26.23 -5.22
C ARG A 156 1.52 -27.22 -4.06
N GLY A 157 0.57 -28.13 -3.92
CA GLY A 157 0.53 -29.16 -2.87
C GLY A 157 -0.87 -29.22 -2.29
N LYS A 158 -1.58 -30.33 -2.53
CA LYS A 158 -2.96 -30.55 -2.11
C LYS A 158 -3.10 -30.72 -0.60
N ASN A 159 -2.12 -31.37 0.02
CA ASN A 159 -2.11 -31.67 1.45
C ASN A 159 -1.23 -30.65 2.17
N ARG A 160 -1.83 -29.68 2.85
CA ARG A 160 -1.11 -28.55 3.45
C ARG A 160 -1.32 -28.48 4.94
N ARG A 161 -0.24 -28.15 5.67
CA ARG A 161 -0.30 -27.74 7.06
C ARG A 161 0.59 -26.52 7.24
N VAL A 162 0.00 -25.42 7.69
CA VAL A 162 0.73 -24.20 8.05
C VAL A 162 0.39 -23.87 9.48
N ASN A 163 1.40 -23.86 10.36
CA ASN A 163 1.21 -23.65 11.79
C ASN A 163 2.11 -22.51 12.28
N TYR A 164 1.54 -21.67 13.15
CA TYR A 164 2.24 -20.59 13.83
C TYR A 164 2.16 -20.80 15.33
N GLU A 165 3.33 -20.83 15.96
CA GLU A 165 3.47 -20.86 17.40
C GLU A 165 4.30 -19.65 17.83
N MET A 166 3.89 -19.02 18.93
CA MET A 166 4.60 -17.91 19.54
C MET A 166 4.92 -18.28 20.98
N VAL A 167 6.17 -18.01 21.37
CA VAL A 167 6.67 -18.26 22.71
C VAL A 167 6.96 -16.93 23.39
N ASP A 168 6.45 -16.77 24.60
CA ASP A 168 6.75 -15.63 25.45
C ASP A 168 8.23 -15.68 25.91
N MET A 169 8.97 -14.61 25.67
CA MET A 169 10.35 -14.43 26.13
C MET A 169 10.59 -13.01 26.61
N ASN A 170 11.32 -12.86 27.71
CA ASN A 170 11.79 -11.56 28.21
C ASN A 170 13.01 -11.07 27.41
N GLN A 171 12.78 -10.63 26.17
CA GLN A 171 13.77 -10.02 25.28
C GLN A 171 13.23 -8.69 24.73
N VAL A 172 14.03 -7.96 23.93
CA VAL A 172 13.56 -6.78 23.18
C VAL A 172 12.30 -7.13 22.38
N LEU A 173 11.31 -6.22 22.39
CA LEU A 173 10.03 -6.34 21.69
C LEU A 173 10.25 -6.81 20.24
N SER A 174 9.57 -7.89 19.85
CA SER A 174 9.54 -8.30 18.45
C SER A 174 8.52 -7.46 17.70
N GLY A 175 8.92 -6.98 16.53
CA GLY A 175 8.10 -6.15 15.67
C GLY A 175 8.46 -6.32 14.20
N SER A 176 7.90 -5.46 13.37
CA SER A 176 8.10 -5.53 11.93
C SER A 176 9.55 -5.20 11.54
N MET A 177 10.09 -6.01 10.63
CA MET A 177 11.25 -5.67 9.82
C MET A 177 10.95 -5.97 8.35
N ARG A 178 11.56 -5.23 7.43
CA ARG A 178 11.28 -5.25 5.97
C ARG A 178 10.89 -6.66 5.47
N ALA A 179 9.69 -6.78 4.92
CA ALA A 179 9.02 -8.06 4.62
C ALA A 179 8.86 -8.98 5.87
N PRO A 180 7.98 -8.61 6.83
CA PRO A 180 7.69 -9.43 8.00
C PRO A 180 7.16 -10.81 7.59
N GLY A 181 7.72 -11.86 8.16
CA GLY A 181 7.42 -13.23 7.79
C GLY A 181 8.12 -13.67 6.52
N GLU A 182 7.85 -13.02 5.38
CA GLU A 182 8.35 -13.45 4.07
C GLU A 182 9.88 -13.51 3.98
N ALA A 183 10.59 -12.51 4.52
CA ALA A 183 12.05 -12.44 4.40
C ALA A 183 12.77 -13.64 5.04
N VAL A 184 12.30 -14.10 6.19
CA VAL A 184 12.87 -15.23 6.94
C VAL A 184 12.18 -16.56 6.61
N GLY A 185 10.92 -16.48 6.18
CA GLY A 185 10.08 -17.58 5.75
C GLY A 185 10.52 -18.22 4.45
N MET A 186 10.76 -17.38 3.45
CA MET A 186 11.22 -17.84 2.14
C MET A 186 12.60 -18.46 2.20
N ILE A 187 13.48 -18.06 3.14
CA ILE A 187 14.77 -18.73 3.32
C ILE A 187 14.55 -20.22 3.62
N ALA A 188 13.70 -20.55 4.59
CA ALA A 188 13.42 -21.94 4.95
C ALA A 188 12.76 -22.70 3.79
N LEU A 189 11.74 -22.11 3.16
CA LEU A 189 11.02 -22.75 2.06
C LEU A 189 11.91 -22.97 0.82
N GLU A 190 12.67 -21.96 0.40
CA GLU A 190 13.51 -22.04 -0.80
C GLU A 190 14.74 -22.94 -0.60
N CYS A 191 15.33 -22.97 0.60
CA CYS A 191 16.37 -23.96 0.91
C CYS A 191 15.82 -25.39 0.83
N ALA A 192 14.61 -25.64 1.37
CA ALA A 192 13.99 -26.96 1.27
C ALA A 192 13.64 -27.35 -0.17
N MET A 193 13.25 -26.39 -1.01
CA MET A 193 13.06 -26.60 -2.44
C MET A 193 14.37 -26.98 -3.14
N ASP A 194 15.48 -26.36 -2.76
CA ASP A 194 16.80 -26.67 -3.34
C ASP A 194 17.34 -28.03 -2.90
N GLU A 195 17.12 -28.41 -1.63
CA GLU A 195 17.41 -29.77 -1.14
C GLU A 195 16.56 -30.82 -1.88
N LEU A 196 15.29 -30.52 -2.15
CA LEU A 196 14.42 -31.41 -2.94
C LEU A 196 14.92 -31.55 -4.38
N ALA A 197 15.31 -30.43 -5.02
CA ALA A 197 15.86 -30.41 -6.37
C ALA A 197 17.12 -31.29 -6.45
N THR A 198 18.02 -31.15 -5.48
CA THR A 198 19.24 -31.95 -5.37
C THR A 198 18.95 -33.44 -5.20
N GLN A 199 18.01 -33.80 -4.33
CA GLN A 199 17.64 -35.22 -4.11
C GLN A 199 17.03 -35.88 -5.35
N LEU A 200 16.36 -35.10 -6.19
CA LEU A 200 15.69 -35.58 -7.41
C LEU A 200 16.56 -35.46 -8.67
N ASP A 201 17.74 -34.84 -8.57
CA ASP A 201 18.57 -34.47 -9.72
C ASP A 201 17.79 -33.65 -10.77
N ILE A 202 16.98 -32.70 -10.28
CA ILE A 202 16.19 -31.78 -11.11
C ILE A 202 16.82 -30.39 -10.98
N ASP A 203 16.92 -29.67 -12.11
CA ASP A 203 17.34 -28.27 -12.08
C ASP A 203 16.45 -27.43 -11.13
N PRO A 204 17.04 -26.60 -10.26
CA PRO A 204 16.28 -25.77 -9.33
C PRO A 204 15.17 -24.94 -9.98
N VAL A 205 15.41 -24.26 -11.11
CA VAL A 205 14.42 -23.44 -11.81
C VAL A 205 13.29 -24.31 -12.35
N GLU A 206 13.64 -25.44 -12.97
CA GLU A 206 12.66 -26.40 -13.48
C GLU A 206 11.78 -26.98 -12.36
N LEU A 207 12.33 -27.28 -11.18
CA LEU A 207 11.53 -27.75 -10.05
C LEU A 207 10.50 -26.70 -9.61
N ARG A 208 10.87 -25.42 -9.53
CA ARG A 208 9.92 -24.34 -9.22
C ARG A 208 8.85 -24.23 -10.31
N ARG A 209 9.24 -24.34 -11.59
CA ARG A 209 8.30 -24.32 -12.73
C ARG A 209 7.26 -25.43 -12.66
N ARG A 210 7.70 -26.66 -12.36
CA ARG A 210 6.79 -27.82 -12.17
C ARG A 210 5.82 -27.62 -11.01
N ASN A 211 6.13 -26.73 -10.07
CA ASN A 211 5.35 -26.51 -8.86
C ASN A 211 4.62 -25.17 -8.80
N GLU A 212 4.62 -24.39 -9.88
CA GLU A 212 3.80 -23.19 -9.99
C GLU A 212 2.32 -23.57 -9.91
N PRO A 213 1.54 -22.99 -8.97
CA PRO A 213 0.12 -23.27 -8.87
C PRO A 213 -0.67 -22.41 -9.88
N GLU A 214 -1.78 -22.94 -10.39
CA GLU A 214 -2.68 -22.19 -11.31
C GLU A 214 -3.45 -21.07 -10.59
N GLN A 215 -3.65 -21.21 -9.29
CA GLN A 215 -4.39 -20.27 -8.42
C GLN A 215 -3.86 -20.35 -6.98
N ASP A 216 -4.31 -19.48 -6.07
CA ASP A 216 -3.88 -19.52 -4.66
C ASP A 216 -4.32 -20.87 -4.03
N PRO A 217 -3.38 -21.77 -3.66
CA PRO A 217 -3.73 -23.09 -3.14
C PRO A 217 -4.43 -23.08 -1.77
N SER A 218 -4.27 -22.00 -1.00
CA SER A 218 -4.86 -21.87 0.34
C SER A 218 -6.23 -21.20 0.31
N LYS A 219 -6.46 -20.30 -0.66
CA LYS A 219 -7.71 -19.53 -0.79
C LYS A 219 -8.65 -20.02 -1.88
N ASP A 220 -8.15 -20.84 -2.80
CA ASP A 220 -8.89 -21.34 -3.96
C ASP A 220 -9.43 -20.21 -4.86
N ILE A 221 -8.61 -19.16 -5.05
CA ILE A 221 -8.94 -18.00 -5.89
C ILE A 221 -7.88 -17.77 -6.98
N PRO A 222 -8.28 -17.35 -8.19
CA PRO A 222 -7.33 -17.00 -9.25
C PRO A 222 -6.39 -15.89 -8.81
N PHE A 223 -5.13 -15.95 -9.24
CA PHE A 223 -4.24 -14.81 -9.14
C PHE A 223 -4.74 -13.68 -10.07
N SER A 224 -4.68 -12.43 -9.60
CA SER A 224 -4.99 -11.28 -10.45
C SER A 224 -3.97 -11.13 -11.58
N THR A 225 -2.69 -11.09 -11.22
CA THR A 225 -1.55 -11.19 -12.12
C THR A 225 -0.44 -11.97 -11.43
N ARG A 226 0.27 -12.83 -12.19
CA ARG A 226 1.40 -13.59 -11.68
C ARG A 226 2.38 -13.87 -12.82
N GLN A 227 3.62 -13.41 -12.65
CA GLN A 227 4.68 -13.49 -13.68
C GLN A 227 5.90 -14.24 -13.15
N LEU A 228 5.72 -15.14 -12.18
CA LEU A 228 6.84 -15.79 -11.49
C LEU A 228 7.68 -16.63 -12.46
N ILE A 229 7.04 -17.43 -13.33
CA ILE A 229 7.75 -18.23 -14.34
C ILE A 229 8.53 -17.33 -15.30
N ALA A 230 7.88 -16.34 -15.90
CA ALA A 230 8.54 -15.42 -16.82
C ALA A 230 9.70 -14.66 -16.15
N CYS A 231 9.58 -14.31 -14.88
CA CYS A 231 10.64 -13.68 -14.09
C CYS A 231 11.83 -14.62 -13.88
N MET A 232 11.59 -15.89 -13.53
CA MET A 232 12.66 -16.87 -13.35
C MET A 232 13.35 -17.22 -14.67
N GLU A 233 12.60 -17.35 -15.78
CA GLU A 233 13.15 -17.62 -17.12
C GLU A 233 14.06 -16.48 -17.59
N GLN A 234 13.59 -15.23 -17.50
CA GLN A 234 14.40 -14.07 -17.86
C GLN A 234 15.61 -13.92 -16.95
N GLY A 235 15.45 -14.14 -15.64
CA GLY A 235 16.55 -14.09 -14.68
C GLY A 235 17.61 -15.15 -14.97
N ALA A 236 17.19 -16.39 -15.28
CA ALA A 236 18.08 -17.49 -15.64
C ALA A 236 18.85 -17.21 -16.95
N GLU A 237 18.17 -16.67 -17.97
CA GLU A 237 18.80 -16.29 -19.24
C GLU A 237 19.87 -15.19 -19.03
N HIS A 238 19.51 -14.09 -18.36
CA HIS A 238 20.43 -12.97 -18.14
C HIS A 238 21.60 -13.33 -17.23
N PHE A 239 21.42 -14.26 -16.31
CA PHE A 239 22.48 -14.76 -15.44
C PHE A 239 23.44 -15.74 -16.15
N GLY A 240 23.03 -16.33 -17.27
CA GLY A 240 23.76 -17.44 -17.89
C GLY A 240 23.59 -18.77 -17.13
N TRP A 241 22.42 -19.01 -16.53
CA TRP A 241 22.14 -20.17 -15.68
C TRP A 241 22.42 -21.51 -16.37
N SER A 242 22.26 -21.59 -17.69
CA SER A 242 22.55 -22.78 -18.49
C SER A 242 24.02 -23.21 -18.44
N GLU A 243 24.94 -22.30 -18.12
CA GLU A 243 26.38 -22.56 -18.05
C GLU A 243 26.83 -23.10 -16.69
N ARG A 244 25.95 -23.07 -15.67
CA ARG A 244 26.32 -23.48 -14.31
C ARG A 244 26.68 -24.97 -14.26
N ASN A 245 27.66 -25.31 -13.43
CA ASN A 245 27.90 -26.70 -13.04
C ASN A 245 26.97 -27.09 -11.88
N ALA A 246 26.05 -28.03 -12.14
CA ALA A 246 25.05 -28.46 -11.15
C ALA A 246 25.66 -29.24 -9.96
N LYS A 247 26.89 -29.74 -10.10
CA LYS A 247 27.54 -30.52 -9.04
C LYS A 247 28.09 -29.57 -7.97
N PRO A 248 27.74 -29.73 -6.68
CA PRO A 248 28.36 -28.95 -5.61
C PRO A 248 29.89 -29.10 -5.58
N ALA A 249 30.59 -28.04 -5.17
CA ALA A 249 32.05 -27.99 -5.05
C ALA A 249 32.78 -28.45 -6.34
N SER A 250 32.29 -28.00 -7.50
CA SER A 250 32.83 -28.37 -8.81
C SER A 250 33.55 -27.24 -9.54
N GLN A 251 33.39 -26.00 -9.07
CA GLN A 251 34.07 -24.82 -9.60
C GLN A 251 34.93 -24.18 -8.51
N LEU A 252 36.24 -24.22 -8.72
CA LEU A 252 37.26 -23.64 -7.86
C LEU A 252 38.08 -22.65 -8.70
N GLU A 253 38.14 -21.40 -8.26
CA GLU A 253 38.97 -20.36 -8.87
C GLU A 253 39.99 -19.85 -7.85
N GLY A 254 41.25 -20.26 -8.02
CA GLY A 254 42.28 -20.09 -7.01
C GLY A 254 41.89 -20.84 -5.73
N ASP A 255 41.73 -20.10 -4.64
CA ASP A 255 41.33 -20.64 -3.33
C ASP A 255 39.82 -20.51 -3.04
N TRP A 256 39.03 -20.04 -4.02
CA TRP A 256 37.61 -19.71 -3.83
C TRP A 256 36.68 -20.73 -4.50
N TRP A 257 35.83 -21.38 -3.69
CA TRP A 257 34.73 -22.17 -4.20
C TRP A 257 33.61 -21.26 -4.72
N ILE A 258 33.20 -21.49 -5.96
CA ILE A 258 32.11 -20.75 -6.58
C ILE A 258 30.83 -21.56 -6.48
N GLY A 259 29.78 -20.93 -5.95
CA GLY A 259 28.44 -21.48 -5.85
C GLY A 259 27.42 -20.55 -6.49
N THR A 260 26.47 -21.13 -7.21
CA THR A 260 25.33 -20.43 -7.81
C THR A 260 24.05 -20.92 -7.16
N GLY A 261 23.15 -20.01 -6.80
CA GLY A 261 21.86 -20.35 -6.21
C GLY A 261 20.76 -19.45 -6.76
N MET A 262 19.52 -19.92 -6.67
CA MET A 262 18.34 -19.15 -7.04
C MET A 262 17.24 -19.36 -5.99
N ALA A 263 16.33 -18.40 -5.92
CA ALA A 263 15.17 -18.44 -5.04
C ALA A 263 14.00 -17.74 -5.73
N ALA A 264 12.80 -18.29 -5.59
CA ALA A 264 11.58 -17.58 -5.91
C ALA A 264 11.21 -16.60 -4.79
N ALA A 265 10.56 -15.50 -5.17
CA ALA A 265 9.98 -14.57 -4.21
C ALA A 265 8.60 -14.09 -4.70
N ALA A 266 7.62 -14.07 -3.79
CA ALA A 266 6.31 -13.50 -4.05
C ALA A 266 5.73 -12.88 -2.78
N ARG A 267 5.12 -11.70 -2.91
CA ARG A 267 4.54 -10.96 -1.80
C ARG A 267 3.13 -10.52 -2.14
N GLY A 268 2.26 -10.47 -1.14
CA GLY A 268 0.92 -9.91 -1.30
C GLY A 268 0.99 -8.43 -1.68
N ASN A 269 0.10 -8.00 -2.57
CA ASN A 269 -0.09 -6.59 -2.91
C ASN A 269 -1.33 -6.06 -2.17
N GLN A 270 -1.12 -5.26 -1.14
CA GLN A 270 -2.19 -4.68 -0.31
C GLN A 270 -2.35 -3.19 -0.65
N LEU A 271 -3.58 -2.71 -0.52
CA LEU A 271 -3.90 -1.28 -0.60
C LEU A 271 -4.46 -0.84 0.75
N GLN A 272 -4.19 0.41 1.10
CA GLN A 272 -4.69 1.07 2.28
C GLN A 272 -5.40 2.36 1.88
N PRO A 273 -6.42 2.82 2.63
CA PRO A 273 -7.01 4.13 2.41
C PRO A 273 -5.94 5.22 2.44
N SER A 274 -6.03 6.18 1.53
CA SER A 274 -5.14 7.34 1.51
C SER A 274 -5.82 8.53 0.85
N GLU A 275 -5.67 9.68 1.48
CA GLU A 275 -6.22 10.95 1.02
C GLU A 275 -5.10 11.93 0.70
N ALA A 276 -5.38 12.85 -0.21
CA ALA A 276 -4.53 13.97 -0.53
C ALA A 276 -5.39 15.20 -0.84
N ARG A 277 -4.78 16.38 -0.75
CA ARG A 277 -5.38 17.64 -1.16
C ARG A 277 -4.53 18.24 -2.27
N ALA A 278 -5.17 18.63 -3.37
CA ALA A 278 -4.53 19.32 -4.48
C ALA A 278 -5.09 20.73 -4.60
N THR A 279 -4.21 21.73 -4.63
CA THR A 279 -4.58 23.14 -4.81
C THR A 279 -3.76 23.77 -5.92
N LEU A 280 -4.39 24.55 -6.79
CA LEU A 280 -3.69 25.39 -7.76
C LEU A 280 -3.57 26.81 -7.19
N GLN A 281 -2.35 27.35 -7.19
CA GLN A 281 -2.04 28.69 -6.67
C GLN A 281 -1.38 29.52 -7.78
N VAL A 282 -1.57 30.84 -7.72
CA VAL A 282 -0.80 31.78 -8.53
C VAL A 282 0.58 31.91 -7.88
N ASP A 283 1.63 31.76 -8.69
CA ASP A 283 3.02 31.88 -8.28
C ASP A 283 3.85 32.48 -9.44
N GLU A 284 4.02 33.79 -9.41
CA GLU A 284 4.76 34.57 -10.44
C GLU A 284 6.25 34.23 -10.50
N SER A 285 6.79 33.49 -9.52
CA SER A 285 8.17 32.98 -9.58
C SER A 285 8.32 31.78 -10.53
N LYS A 286 7.21 31.13 -10.89
CA LYS A 286 7.18 30.00 -11.81
C LYS A 286 6.98 30.48 -13.25
N ALA A 287 7.56 29.77 -14.22
CA ALA A 287 7.55 30.20 -15.63
C ALA A 287 6.13 30.36 -16.22
N LEU A 288 5.19 29.53 -15.77
CA LEU A 288 3.77 29.57 -16.14
C LEU A 288 2.89 30.42 -15.18
N GLY A 289 3.45 31.09 -14.18
CA GLY A 289 2.71 31.92 -13.21
C GLY A 289 1.81 31.14 -12.23
N ILE A 290 1.88 29.81 -12.22
CA ILE A 290 1.06 28.93 -11.39
C ILE A 290 1.88 27.83 -10.74
N LYS A 291 1.39 27.30 -9.63
CA LYS A 291 1.98 26.16 -8.91
C LYS A 291 0.88 25.26 -8.38
N ALA A 292 1.04 23.94 -8.51
CA ALA A 292 0.21 22.97 -7.83
C ALA A 292 0.85 22.62 -6.47
N VAL A 293 0.09 22.74 -5.39
CA VAL A 293 0.48 22.29 -4.05
C VAL A 293 -0.31 21.03 -3.73
N ILE A 294 0.41 19.94 -3.46
CA ILE A 294 -0.17 18.64 -3.12
C ILE A 294 0.21 18.31 -1.67
N GLU A 295 -0.77 17.98 -0.85
CA GLU A 295 -0.60 17.80 0.60
C GLU A 295 -1.20 16.47 1.04
N THR A 296 -0.46 15.68 1.81
CA THR A 296 -0.90 14.43 2.43
C THR A 296 0.03 14.09 3.60
N ASP A 297 -0.47 13.44 4.66
CA ASP A 297 0.38 13.02 5.79
C ASP A 297 1.27 11.80 5.46
N MET A 298 1.18 11.29 4.23
CA MET A 298 2.02 10.22 3.71
C MET A 298 3.50 10.54 3.94
N THR A 299 4.30 9.53 4.25
CA THR A 299 5.72 9.70 4.59
C THR A 299 6.65 9.25 3.46
N ASP A 300 7.84 9.84 3.38
CA ASP A 300 8.94 9.32 2.55
C ASP A 300 10.12 8.92 3.44
N ILE A 301 10.40 7.62 3.47
CA ILE A 301 11.49 7.04 4.27
C ILE A 301 12.72 6.70 3.43
N GLY A 302 12.87 7.36 2.28
CA GLY A 302 13.84 7.04 1.24
C GLY A 302 13.26 6.12 0.16
N THR A 303 11.93 6.00 0.06
CA THR A 303 11.24 5.23 -0.99
C THR A 303 10.97 6.06 -2.24
N GLY A 304 11.08 7.40 -2.15
CA GLY A 304 10.91 8.31 -3.29
C GLY A 304 9.48 8.79 -3.50
N SER A 305 8.65 8.76 -2.45
CA SER A 305 7.26 9.25 -2.46
C SER A 305 7.17 10.71 -2.90
N TYR A 306 8.10 11.58 -2.48
CA TYR A 306 8.14 12.96 -2.97
C TYR A 306 8.24 13.02 -4.50
N THR A 307 9.06 12.15 -5.10
CA THR A 307 9.29 12.16 -6.55
C THR A 307 8.13 11.55 -7.32
N VAL A 308 7.72 10.32 -6.96
CA VAL A 308 6.73 9.60 -7.76
C VAL A 308 5.34 10.24 -7.67
N PHE A 309 4.99 10.86 -6.54
CA PHE A 309 3.73 11.59 -6.43
C PHE A 309 3.76 12.93 -7.18
N SER A 310 4.90 13.63 -7.18
CA SER A 310 5.06 14.83 -8.01
C SER A 310 4.93 14.51 -9.49
N GLN A 311 5.44 13.35 -9.95
CA GLN A 311 5.26 12.88 -11.33
C GLN A 311 3.78 12.63 -11.65
N VAL A 312 3.05 11.90 -10.77
CA VAL A 312 1.61 11.67 -10.93
C VAL A 312 0.83 12.99 -11.02
N ALA A 313 1.12 13.93 -10.12
CA ALA A 313 0.45 15.23 -10.11
C ALA A 313 0.81 16.08 -11.35
N ALA A 314 2.08 16.10 -11.77
CA ALA A 314 2.55 16.80 -12.95
C ALA A 314 1.85 16.29 -14.23
N ASP A 315 1.82 14.97 -14.42
CA ASP A 315 1.18 14.33 -15.58
C ASP A 315 -0.32 14.62 -15.61
N LEU A 316 -1.01 14.48 -14.46
CA LEU A 316 -2.45 14.75 -14.38
C LEU A 316 -2.78 16.22 -14.58
N LEU A 317 -1.97 17.13 -14.05
CA LEU A 317 -2.25 18.57 -14.15
C LEU A 317 -1.68 19.20 -15.43
N GLY A 318 -0.97 18.43 -16.26
CA GLY A 318 -0.30 18.94 -17.45
C GLY A 318 0.73 20.02 -17.12
N LEU A 319 1.40 19.90 -15.98
CA LEU A 319 2.38 20.87 -15.48
C LEU A 319 3.79 20.29 -15.56
N PRO A 320 4.81 21.11 -15.84
CA PRO A 320 6.20 20.74 -15.57
C PRO A 320 6.39 20.33 -14.10
N ILE A 321 7.28 19.37 -13.82
CA ILE A 321 7.44 18.85 -12.45
C ILE A 321 7.90 19.93 -11.44
N ASP A 322 8.64 20.94 -11.90
CA ASP A 322 9.08 22.08 -11.07
C ASP A 322 7.94 23.06 -10.74
N HIS A 323 6.76 22.89 -11.34
CA HIS A 323 5.52 23.57 -10.96
C HIS A 323 4.71 22.80 -9.89
N VAL A 324 5.19 21.65 -9.43
CA VAL A 324 4.54 20.86 -8.37
C VAL A 324 5.33 20.99 -7.07
N GLU A 325 4.66 21.43 -6.01
CA GLU A 325 5.14 21.40 -4.64
C GLU A 325 4.43 20.28 -3.88
N MET A 326 5.19 19.26 -3.52
CA MET A 326 4.71 18.12 -2.74
C MET A 326 5.04 18.32 -1.26
N LYS A 327 4.02 18.28 -0.40
CA LYS A 327 4.15 18.38 1.05
C LYS A 327 3.69 17.08 1.70
N LEU A 328 4.64 16.43 2.38
CA LEU A 328 4.47 15.13 3.01
C LEU A 328 4.72 15.21 4.51
N GLY A 329 4.21 14.21 5.23
CA GLY A 329 4.60 13.94 6.61
C GLY A 329 4.15 15.00 7.62
N ASP A 330 2.92 15.49 7.52
CA ASP A 330 2.32 16.35 8.54
C ASP A 330 0.86 15.92 8.78
N THR A 331 0.53 15.56 10.02
CA THR A 331 -0.85 15.18 10.42
C THR A 331 -1.88 16.30 10.34
N ALA A 332 -1.47 17.55 10.06
CA ALA A 332 -2.37 18.62 9.65
C ALA A 332 -2.83 18.51 8.18
N SER A 333 -2.19 17.64 7.40
CA SER A 333 -2.58 17.30 6.02
C SER A 333 -3.54 16.10 6.00
N PRO A 334 -4.23 15.84 4.89
CA PRO A 334 -5.14 14.70 4.78
C PRO A 334 -4.46 13.37 5.12
N PRO A 335 -5.14 12.46 5.83
CA PRO A 335 -4.56 11.22 6.32
C PRO A 335 -4.29 10.23 5.19
N ALA A 336 -3.19 9.49 5.33
CA ALA A 336 -2.74 8.49 4.39
C ALA A 336 -2.20 7.24 5.08
N SER A 337 -1.87 6.26 4.26
CA SER A 337 -1.48 4.92 4.69
C SER A 337 -0.11 4.84 5.38
N GLY A 338 0.73 5.88 5.25
CA GLY A 338 2.13 5.85 5.66
C GLY A 338 2.99 4.84 4.87
N SER A 339 4.27 4.78 5.22
CA SER A 339 5.25 3.86 4.61
C SER A 339 5.27 2.50 5.32
N GLY A 340 4.30 1.64 5.04
CA GLY A 340 4.22 0.26 5.54
C GLY A 340 3.95 -0.76 4.43
N GLY A 341 4.23 -2.04 4.71
CA GLY A 341 3.86 -3.22 3.91
C GLY A 341 3.92 -3.11 2.37
N SER A 342 4.82 -2.28 1.83
CA SER A 342 4.95 -1.97 0.41
C SER A 342 3.69 -1.41 -0.27
N TRP A 343 2.72 -0.88 0.47
CA TRP A 343 1.50 -0.30 -0.10
C TRP A 343 1.61 1.21 -0.40
N GLY A 344 2.64 1.88 0.14
CA GLY A 344 2.74 3.34 0.17
C GLY A 344 2.63 4.03 -1.19
N ALA A 345 3.36 3.57 -2.21
CA ALA A 345 3.30 4.17 -3.54
C ALA A 345 1.94 3.96 -4.21
N ALA A 346 1.38 2.74 -4.13
CA ALA A 346 0.08 2.45 -4.73
C ALA A 346 -1.05 3.20 -4.02
N SER A 347 -1.06 3.18 -2.68
CA SER A 347 -2.12 3.79 -1.87
C SER A 347 -2.04 5.32 -1.88
N GLY A 348 -0.89 5.89 -1.51
CA GLY A 348 -0.69 7.34 -1.52
C GLY A 348 -0.78 7.93 -2.93
N GLY A 349 -0.26 7.21 -3.94
CA GLY A 349 -0.36 7.62 -5.34
C GLY A 349 -1.79 7.64 -5.85
N SER A 350 -2.64 6.69 -5.45
CA SER A 350 -4.08 6.74 -5.74
C SER A 350 -4.77 7.93 -5.07
N GLY A 351 -4.41 8.26 -3.83
CA GLY A 351 -4.94 9.46 -3.14
C GLY A 351 -4.58 10.75 -3.89
N VAL A 352 -3.31 10.89 -4.31
CA VAL A 352 -2.84 12.02 -5.13
C VAL A 352 -3.54 12.06 -6.48
N TYR A 353 -3.69 10.91 -7.14
CA TYR A 353 -4.40 10.80 -8.41
C TYR A 353 -5.83 11.36 -8.30
N LEU A 354 -6.59 10.90 -7.30
CA LEU A 354 -7.98 11.31 -7.10
C LEU A 354 -8.10 12.81 -6.76
N ALA A 355 -7.18 13.34 -5.94
CA ALA A 355 -7.14 14.77 -5.62
C ALA A 355 -6.86 15.63 -6.86
N CYS A 356 -5.92 15.21 -7.70
CA CYS A 356 -5.63 15.88 -8.97
C CYS A 356 -6.77 15.75 -9.97
N GLU A 357 -7.43 14.60 -10.05
CA GLU A 357 -8.63 14.39 -10.88
C GLU A 357 -9.76 15.34 -10.46
N GLN A 358 -10.04 15.45 -9.17
CA GLN A 358 -11.03 16.40 -8.66
C GLN A 358 -10.67 17.86 -8.97
N LEU A 359 -9.38 18.22 -8.90
CA LEU A 359 -8.91 19.54 -9.30
C LEU A 359 -9.12 19.79 -10.81
N ARG A 360 -8.88 18.79 -11.65
CA ARG A 360 -9.18 18.87 -13.10
C ARG A 360 -10.68 19.08 -13.35
N GLU A 361 -11.55 18.39 -12.62
CA GLU A 361 -13.00 18.56 -12.73
C GLU A 361 -13.42 20.00 -12.38
N MET A 362 -12.89 20.54 -11.28
CA MET A 362 -13.15 21.92 -10.88
C MET A 362 -12.66 22.93 -11.93
N LEU A 363 -11.50 22.70 -12.54
CA LEU A 363 -10.99 23.54 -13.62
C LEU A 363 -11.88 23.48 -14.87
N ALA A 364 -12.32 22.28 -15.27
CA ALA A 364 -13.22 22.10 -16.40
C ALA A 364 -14.52 22.89 -16.21
N GLU A 365 -15.14 22.76 -15.03
CA GLU A 365 -16.36 23.49 -14.68
C GLU A 365 -16.16 25.02 -14.78
N LYS A 366 -15.02 25.53 -14.27
CA LYS A 366 -14.71 26.97 -14.30
C LYS A 366 -14.57 27.53 -15.72
N VAL A 367 -14.13 26.73 -16.68
CA VAL A 367 -14.02 27.15 -18.10
C VAL A 367 -15.21 26.73 -18.95
N GLY A 368 -16.27 26.18 -18.35
CA GLY A 368 -17.48 25.75 -19.07
C GLY A 368 -17.29 24.52 -19.94
N LEU A 369 -16.35 23.65 -19.59
CA LEU A 369 -16.04 22.39 -20.27
C LEU A 369 -16.43 21.19 -19.40
N TYR A 370 -16.38 19.99 -19.97
CA TYR A 370 -16.62 18.74 -19.25
C TYR A 370 -15.28 18.08 -18.89
N PRO A 371 -15.16 17.41 -17.73
CA PRO A 371 -13.89 16.81 -17.32
C PRO A 371 -13.28 15.82 -18.33
N ASP A 372 -14.13 15.09 -19.06
CA ASP A 372 -13.75 14.10 -20.08
C ASP A 372 -13.32 14.73 -21.42
N ASN A 373 -13.46 16.04 -21.59
CA ASN A 373 -13.09 16.76 -22.81
C ASN A 373 -12.08 17.88 -22.58
N ILE A 374 -11.41 17.91 -21.42
CA ILE A 374 -10.29 18.82 -21.18
C ILE A 374 -8.94 18.11 -21.28
N GLN A 375 -8.01 18.76 -21.94
CA GLN A 375 -6.59 18.47 -21.87
C GLN A 375 -5.88 19.62 -21.18
N LEU A 376 -5.07 19.28 -20.18
CA LEU A 376 -4.14 20.21 -19.54
C LEU A 376 -2.76 19.95 -20.13
N ASP A 377 -2.09 21.00 -20.57
CA ASP A 377 -0.80 20.89 -21.24
C ASP A 377 -0.01 22.19 -21.11
N ASN A 378 1.10 22.12 -20.38
CA ASN A 378 2.02 23.22 -20.11
C ASN A 378 1.30 24.49 -19.61
N GLY A 379 0.41 24.34 -18.63
CA GLY A 379 -0.39 25.44 -18.05
C GLY A 379 -1.55 25.93 -18.93
N GLN A 380 -1.81 25.29 -20.06
CA GLN A 380 -2.94 25.60 -20.94
C GLN A 380 -4.07 24.61 -20.74
N ILE A 381 -5.32 25.10 -20.85
CA ILE A 381 -6.53 24.27 -20.90
C ILE A 381 -7.00 24.24 -22.35
N LYS A 382 -7.08 23.04 -22.93
CA LYS A 382 -7.54 22.80 -24.30
C LYS A 382 -8.79 21.93 -24.26
N LYS A 383 -9.79 22.26 -25.09
CA LYS A 383 -10.93 21.37 -25.33
C LYS A 383 -10.50 20.27 -26.30
N THR A 384 -10.66 19.02 -25.91
CA THR A 384 -10.40 17.84 -26.74
C THR A 384 -11.68 17.07 -26.99
N GLY A 385 -12.09 17.01 -28.25
CA GLY A 385 -13.28 16.26 -28.66
C GLY A 385 -14.61 16.86 -28.18
N GLU A 386 -15.66 16.04 -28.27
CA GLU A 386 -17.00 16.35 -27.78
C GLU A 386 -17.31 15.53 -26.53
N HIS A 387 -18.06 16.12 -25.59
CA HIS A 387 -18.51 15.41 -24.39
C HIS A 387 -19.59 14.38 -24.75
N ALA A 388 -19.39 13.14 -24.33
CA ALA A 388 -20.38 12.09 -24.50
C ALA A 388 -21.39 12.13 -23.34
N LEU A 389 -22.62 12.58 -23.62
CA LEU A 389 -23.68 12.67 -22.62
C LEU A 389 -23.95 11.32 -21.96
N THR A 390 -23.94 11.29 -20.63
CA THR A 390 -24.49 10.14 -19.90
C THR A 390 -26.01 10.12 -20.03
N ALA A 391 -26.62 8.94 -19.89
CA ALA A 391 -28.08 8.80 -19.87
C ALA A 391 -28.75 9.68 -18.80
N MET A 392 -28.07 9.89 -17.67
CA MET A 392 -28.54 10.75 -16.58
C MET A 392 -28.52 12.24 -16.97
N GLU A 393 -27.45 12.70 -17.61
CA GLU A 393 -27.34 14.10 -18.07
C GLU A 393 -28.31 14.40 -19.20
N ALA A 394 -28.48 13.46 -20.13
CA ALA A 394 -29.49 13.54 -21.18
C ALA A 394 -30.90 13.67 -20.56
N ALA A 395 -31.22 12.88 -19.54
CA ALA A 395 -32.49 12.95 -18.83
C ALA A 395 -32.67 14.30 -18.11
N LYS A 396 -31.65 14.83 -17.43
CA LYS A 396 -31.69 16.16 -16.78
C LYS A 396 -31.90 17.29 -17.80
N ARG A 397 -31.18 17.25 -18.92
CA ARG A 397 -31.33 18.24 -20.01
C ARG A 397 -32.73 18.18 -20.63
N ALA A 398 -33.26 16.99 -20.88
CA ALA A 398 -34.61 16.81 -21.39
C ALA A 398 -35.67 17.31 -20.37
N ALA A 399 -35.48 17.06 -19.07
CA ALA A 399 -36.36 17.54 -18.02
C ALA A 399 -36.36 19.09 -17.91
N ASN A 400 -35.19 19.74 -18.03
CA ASN A 400 -35.10 21.20 -18.07
C ASN A 400 -35.75 21.79 -19.33
N HIS A 401 -35.64 21.13 -20.49
CA HIS A 401 -36.36 21.53 -21.70
C HIS A 401 -37.88 21.35 -21.58
N LEU A 402 -38.35 20.29 -20.90
CA LEU A 402 -39.77 20.07 -20.61
C LEU A 402 -40.33 21.13 -19.64
N LEU A 403 -39.56 21.55 -18.63
CA LEU A 403 -39.94 22.67 -17.74
C LEU A 403 -40.01 24.00 -18.48
N THR A 404 -39.10 24.24 -19.44
CA THR A 404 -39.11 25.45 -20.27
C THR A 404 -40.26 25.42 -21.29
N ALA A 405 -40.60 24.24 -21.83
CA ALA A 405 -41.74 24.07 -22.73
C ALA A 405 -43.10 24.21 -22.01
N LEU A 406 -43.21 23.76 -20.75
CA LEU A 406 -44.41 23.92 -19.92
C LEU A 406 -44.69 25.39 -19.52
N LEU A 407 -43.66 26.22 -19.42
CA LEU A 407 -43.79 27.67 -19.15
C LEU A 407 -44.27 28.46 -20.37
N ILE A 408 -44.04 27.98 -21.60
CA ILE A 408 -44.51 28.64 -22.84
C ILE A 408 -45.96 28.27 -23.16
N SER A 409 -46.48 27.13 -22.67
CA SER A 409 -47.88 26.72 -22.85
C SER A 409 -48.86 27.23 -21.78
N TYR A 410 -48.40 27.93 -20.74
CA TYR A 410 -49.27 28.45 -19.66
C TYR A 410 -49.58 29.96 -19.83
N ARG A 411 -50.18 30.34 -20.97
CA ARG A 411 -51.03 31.56 -21.03
C ARG A 411 -52.40 31.18 -20.46
N LYS A 412 -52.72 31.73 -19.28
CA LYS A 412 -54.02 31.61 -18.58
C LYS A 412 -55.22 31.68 -19.54
N PRO A 413 -56.18 30.73 -19.45
CA PRO A 413 -57.59 31.05 -19.51
C PRO A 413 -58.06 31.52 -18.13
N GLN A 414 -58.94 32.51 -18.11
CA GLN A 414 -59.57 33.06 -16.92
C GLN A 414 -60.48 32.04 -16.23
N GLY A 415 -60.42 32.03 -14.89
CA GLY A 415 -61.44 31.48 -14.00
C GLY A 415 -61.37 29.97 -13.80
N PHE A 416 -61.12 29.53 -12.57
CA PHE A 416 -62.01 28.65 -11.78
C PHE A 416 -61.35 28.26 -10.45
N HIS A 417 -62.20 28.01 -9.45
CA HIS A 417 -61.90 27.90 -8.03
C HIS A 417 -61.16 26.62 -7.61
N TYR A 418 -60.53 26.76 -6.44
CA TYR A 418 -59.67 25.81 -5.73
C TYR A 418 -60.47 24.73 -5.00
N GLN A 419 -60.20 23.45 -5.28
CA GLN A 419 -60.22 22.30 -4.35
C GLN A 419 -59.83 21.04 -5.13
N ASP A 420 -58.66 20.44 -4.86
CA ASP A 420 -58.57 19.15 -4.13
C ASP A 420 -57.14 18.55 -4.19
N SER A 421 -56.86 17.71 -3.21
CA SER A 421 -55.57 17.25 -2.72
C SER A 421 -55.19 15.86 -3.27
N GLN A 422 -54.44 15.80 -4.39
CA GLN A 422 -53.81 14.53 -4.84
C GLN A 422 -52.39 14.64 -5.42
N HIS A 423 -51.86 15.83 -5.69
CA HIS A 423 -50.57 15.96 -6.40
C HIS A 423 -49.30 15.81 -5.54
N HIS A 424 -49.41 15.74 -4.21
CA HIS A 424 -48.23 15.61 -3.33
C HIS A 424 -47.75 14.17 -3.11
N LYS A 425 -48.61 13.16 -3.33
CA LYS A 425 -48.25 11.74 -3.12
C LYS A 425 -47.50 11.12 -4.31
N SER A 426 -47.74 11.59 -5.53
CA SER A 426 -47.12 11.05 -6.75
C SER A 426 -45.64 11.41 -6.89
N MET A 427 -45.20 12.52 -6.31
CA MET A 427 -43.82 13.00 -6.43
C MET A 427 -42.84 12.26 -5.50
N ILE A 428 -43.32 11.81 -4.33
CA ILE A 428 -42.53 11.04 -3.36
C ILE A 428 -42.30 9.59 -3.85
N LEU A 429 -43.28 9.01 -4.57
CA LEU A 429 -43.17 7.66 -5.15
C LEU A 429 -42.18 7.59 -6.33
N ILE A 430 -42.01 8.68 -7.09
CA ILE A 430 -41.04 8.76 -8.20
C ILE A 430 -39.61 8.84 -7.65
N ILE A 431 -39.38 9.60 -6.57
CA ILE A 431 -38.06 9.72 -5.94
C ILE A 431 -37.62 8.41 -5.28
N GLN A 432 -38.55 7.68 -4.64
CA GLN A 432 -38.24 6.37 -4.05
C GLN A 432 -37.99 5.27 -5.12
N SER A 433 -38.62 5.37 -6.29
CA SER A 433 -38.38 4.44 -7.41
C SER A 433 -37.03 4.68 -8.10
N LEU A 434 -36.59 5.94 -8.20
CA LEU A 434 -35.28 6.31 -8.77
C LEU A 434 -34.11 5.89 -7.87
N MET A 435 -34.29 5.87 -6.54
CA MET A 435 -33.27 5.36 -5.61
C MET A 435 -33.09 3.83 -5.70
N ARG A 436 -34.14 3.06 -6.01
CA ARG A 436 -34.04 1.60 -6.19
C ARG A 436 -33.33 1.18 -7.49
N LEU A 437 -33.45 1.97 -8.56
CA LEU A 437 -32.77 1.70 -9.84
C LEU A 437 -31.24 1.88 -9.76
N ARG A 438 -30.74 2.75 -8.86
CA ARG A 438 -29.29 2.93 -8.63
C ARG A 438 -28.60 1.71 -8.02
N MET A 439 -29.31 0.92 -7.20
CA MET A 439 -28.74 -0.31 -6.61
C MET A 439 -28.69 -1.50 -7.59
N TRP A 440 -29.54 -1.53 -8.61
CA TRP A 440 -29.59 -2.64 -9.58
C TRP A 440 -28.59 -2.48 -10.73
N SER A 441 -28.24 -1.25 -11.09
CA SER A 441 -27.25 -0.95 -12.14
C SER A 441 -25.81 -1.30 -11.74
N LEU A 442 -25.49 -1.38 -10.45
CA LEU A 442 -24.15 -1.69 -9.95
C LEU A 442 -23.87 -3.21 -9.85
N THR A 443 -24.87 -4.07 -10.11
CA THR A 443 -24.76 -5.53 -9.97
C THR A 443 -24.80 -6.31 -11.30
N MET A 444 -24.92 -5.66 -12.46
CA MET A 444 -24.96 -6.35 -13.77
C MET A 444 -24.10 -5.71 -14.88
N THR A 445 -22.79 -5.58 -14.66
CA THR A 445 -21.82 -5.41 -15.77
C THR A 445 -20.53 -6.18 -15.48
N SER A 446 -20.63 -7.51 -15.48
CA SER A 446 -19.49 -8.42 -15.67
C SER A 446 -20.02 -9.75 -16.17
N LYS A 447 -20.33 -9.82 -17.47
CA LYS A 447 -20.44 -11.07 -18.23
C LYS A 447 -20.74 -10.77 -19.70
N LYS A 448 -19.73 -11.01 -20.55
CA LYS A 448 -19.73 -11.39 -21.97
C LYS A 448 -18.52 -10.72 -22.63
N SER A 449 -17.78 -11.30 -23.57
CA SER A 449 -17.57 -12.65 -24.09
C SER A 449 -16.58 -12.42 -25.24
N LEU A 450 -15.37 -12.96 -25.18
CA LEU A 450 -14.41 -12.87 -26.29
C LEU A 450 -14.91 -13.68 -27.49
N PRO A 451 -14.93 -13.14 -28.73
CA PRO A 451 -15.18 -13.94 -29.92
C PRO A 451 -13.89 -14.66 -30.36
N LYS A 452 -14.05 -15.93 -30.74
CA LYS A 452 -13.02 -16.78 -31.33
C LYS A 452 -12.77 -16.43 -32.82
N ALA A 453 -11.48 -16.48 -33.15
CA ALA A 453 -10.84 -16.98 -34.37
C ALA A 453 -10.96 -16.20 -35.70
N ARG A 454 -9.82 -15.70 -36.16
CA ARG A 454 -9.05 -16.31 -37.26
C ARG A 454 -7.56 -16.22 -36.98
#